data_AF-A0A9E1PC03-F1
#
_entry.id   AF-A0A9E1PC03-F1
#
_cell.length_a   1.000
_cell.length_b   1.000
_cell.length_c   1.000
_cell.angle_alpha   90.00
_cell.angle_beta   90.00
_cell.angle_gamma   90.00
#
_symmetry.space_group_name_H-M   'P 1'
#
loop_
_entity.id
_entity.type
_entity.pdbx_description
1 polymer ?
#
loop_
_entity_poly.entity_id
_entity_poly.type
_entity_poly.pdbx_seq_one_letter_code
_entity_poly.pdbx_strand_id
1 'polypeptide(L)'
;MKHTSLASFAITIIIATMCGAWISHNNAEEADIQRLLSSTATIDQLAGIEKIKHESFDSLVNRLSPLLESDPKVANSACNALVQCAFRESCVHQLDQLHIRPTLLESAKWWNTKKTKSLSNPENCALACDKNASPWLRRLAALHCDSLDSECLDELQTMPLVDRDGSILLSTLALHKHSLSSKTSLWNTSIDIDQRKIFILLQGLAKKSLRHTDSDPTVQHISKILTNKNGILAWRSMHLTNGLIDPDIFLSGLIVDQVAFLQLLVESAQANLWQHPEHPVELARIFVPEITSVLPESLLLSSENRVKWWNLFACGLLIEER
;
A
#
# COMPACT_ATOMS: atom_id res chain seq x y z
N MET A 1 -40.85 10.99 52.78
CA MET A 1 -40.15 11.91 51.85
C MET A 1 -38.72 12.28 52.30
N LYS A 2 -37.86 11.33 52.71
CA LYS A 2 -36.45 11.63 53.08
C LYS A 2 -35.38 10.88 52.26
N HIS A 3 -35.75 9.82 51.53
CA HIS A 3 -34.80 9.01 50.75
C HIS A 3 -34.53 9.53 49.33
N THR A 4 -35.43 10.33 48.74
CA THR A 4 -35.24 10.89 47.40
C THR A 4 -34.22 12.03 47.36
N SER A 5 -34.08 12.82 48.43
CA SER A 5 -33.09 13.91 48.50
C SER A 5 -31.66 13.41 48.63
N LEU A 6 -31.42 12.37 49.43
CA LEU A 6 -30.07 11.86 49.70
C LEU A 6 -29.49 11.09 48.50
N ALA A 7 -30.34 10.34 47.79
CA ALA A 7 -29.97 9.70 46.53
C ALA A 7 -29.65 10.75 45.43
N SER A 8 -30.43 11.83 45.34
CA SER A 8 -30.15 12.92 44.39
C SER A 8 -28.82 13.62 44.68
N PHE A 9 -28.48 13.87 45.95
CA PHE A 9 -27.18 14.45 46.32
C PHE A 9 -26.00 13.53 46.00
N ALA A 10 -26.13 12.23 46.30
CA ALA A 10 -25.09 11.25 45.97
C ALA A 10 -24.85 11.14 44.46
N ILE A 11 -25.92 11.13 43.65
CA ILE A 11 -25.81 11.10 42.18
C ILE A 11 -25.13 12.37 41.66
N THR A 12 -25.47 13.55 42.17
CA THR A 12 -24.82 14.81 41.75
C THR A 12 -23.33 14.81 42.08
N ILE A 13 -22.93 14.31 43.26
CA ILE A 13 -21.52 14.21 43.65
C ILE A 13 -20.78 13.24 42.72
N ILE A 14 -21.36 12.07 42.43
CA ILE A 14 -20.75 11.09 41.51
C ILE A 14 -20.58 11.71 40.12
N ILE A 15 -21.61 12.33 39.56
CA ILE A 15 -21.53 12.99 38.25
C ILE A 15 -20.47 14.10 38.26
N ALA A 16 -20.45 14.94 39.30
CA ALA A 16 -19.45 16.01 39.41
C ALA A 16 -18.01 15.46 39.50
N THR A 17 -17.79 14.38 40.27
CA THR A 17 -16.48 13.73 40.35
C THR A 17 -16.07 13.07 39.05
N MET A 18 -17.01 12.44 38.32
CA MET A 18 -16.74 11.88 37.00
C MET A 18 -16.43 12.98 35.97
N CYS A 19 -17.17 14.08 35.96
CA CYS A 19 -16.88 15.24 35.12
C CYS A 19 -15.51 15.86 35.47
N GLY A 20 -15.19 16.00 36.75
CA GLY A 20 -13.89 16.52 37.20
C GLY A 20 -12.72 15.61 36.81
N ALA A 21 -12.88 14.29 36.97
CA ALA A 21 -11.89 13.31 36.54
C ALA A 21 -11.71 13.33 35.01
N TRP A 22 -12.82 13.44 34.26
CA TRP A 22 -12.79 13.52 32.80
C TRP A 22 -12.11 14.80 32.29
N ILE A 23 -12.42 15.96 32.87
CA ILE A 23 -11.74 17.23 32.54
C ILE A 23 -10.25 17.16 32.88
N SER A 24 -9.90 16.62 34.05
CA SER A 24 -8.50 16.46 34.46
C SER A 24 -7.73 15.54 33.51
N HIS A 25 -8.35 14.43 33.11
CA HIS A 25 -7.77 13.49 32.16
C HIS A 25 -7.56 14.14 30.79
N ASN A 26 -8.58 14.81 30.24
CA ASN A 26 -8.47 15.50 28.96
C ASN A 26 -7.40 16.60 29.00
N ASN A 27 -7.27 17.35 30.11
CA ASN A 27 -6.23 18.37 30.24
C ASN A 27 -4.82 17.76 30.30
N ALA A 28 -4.66 16.60 30.93
CA ALA A 28 -3.38 15.90 30.98
C ALA A 28 -2.99 15.33 29.60
N GLU A 29 -3.97 14.78 28.88
CA GLU A 29 -3.80 14.30 27.50
C GLU A 29 -3.45 15.45 26.56
N GLU A 30 -4.15 16.58 26.67
CA GLU A 30 -3.89 17.81 25.92
C GLU A 30 -2.46 18.33 26.16
N ALA A 31 -2.03 18.38 27.42
CA ALA A 31 -0.68 18.81 27.77
C ALA A 31 0.40 17.86 27.22
N ASP A 32 0.13 16.55 27.20
CA ASP A 32 1.05 15.58 26.61
C ASP A 32 1.12 15.69 25.08
N ILE A 33 -0.02 15.86 24.40
CA ILE A 33 -0.08 16.11 22.95
C ILE A 33 0.71 17.36 22.61
N GLN A 34 0.47 18.46 23.31
CA GLN A 34 1.17 19.72 23.05
C GLN A 34 2.67 19.59 23.32
N ARG A 35 3.07 18.84 24.36
CA ARG A 35 4.48 18.51 24.64
C ARG A 35 5.12 17.71 23.50
N LEU A 36 4.40 16.73 22.95
CA LEU A 36 4.89 15.89 21.84
C LEU A 36 5.07 16.70 20.55
N LEU A 37 4.05 17.49 20.19
CA LEU A 37 4.08 18.32 18.97
C LEU A 37 5.11 19.46 19.04
N SER A 38 5.35 20.02 20.22
CA SER A 38 6.35 21.08 20.44
C SER A 38 7.77 20.57 20.70
N SER A 39 7.97 19.24 20.78
CA SER A 39 9.28 18.63 20.94
C SER A 39 10.18 18.94 19.74
N THR A 40 11.49 19.02 19.96
CA THR A 40 12.49 19.13 18.90
C THR A 40 12.84 17.78 18.27
N ALA A 41 12.37 16.69 18.85
CA ALA A 41 12.62 15.34 18.35
C ALA A 41 11.55 14.92 17.34
N THR A 42 11.97 14.53 16.13
CA THR A 42 11.10 14.03 15.06
C THR A 42 10.19 12.89 15.54
N ILE A 43 10.71 11.97 16.36
CA ILE A 43 9.95 10.80 16.86
C ILE A 43 8.78 11.26 17.73
N ASP A 44 9.00 12.22 18.62
CA ASP A 44 7.96 12.76 19.50
C ASP A 44 6.90 13.50 18.69
N GLN A 45 7.31 14.30 17.71
CA GLN A 45 6.38 15.03 16.84
C GLN A 45 5.51 14.08 16.02
N LEU A 46 6.09 13.02 15.46
CA LEU A 46 5.34 11.97 14.74
C LEU A 46 4.36 11.24 15.67
N ALA A 47 4.76 10.94 16.90
CA ALA A 47 3.86 10.35 17.90
C ALA A 47 2.72 11.31 18.28
N GLY A 48 2.99 12.60 18.36
CA GLY A 48 1.99 13.64 18.58
C GLY A 48 0.96 13.70 17.43
N ILE A 49 1.43 13.71 16.18
CA ILE A 49 0.56 13.71 14.98
C ILE A 49 -0.36 12.49 14.98
N GLU A 50 0.19 11.31 15.27
CA GLU A 50 -0.57 10.05 15.32
C GLU A 50 -1.69 10.07 16.37
N LYS A 51 -1.48 10.76 17.51
CA LYS A 51 -2.52 10.92 18.53
C LYS A 51 -3.68 11.80 18.07
N ILE A 52 -3.40 12.86 17.30
CA ILE A 52 -4.40 13.87 16.93
C ILE A 52 -5.04 13.68 15.56
N LYS A 53 -4.55 12.76 14.71
CA LYS A 53 -5.05 12.59 13.32
C LYS A 53 -6.56 12.33 13.18
N HIS A 54 -7.21 11.92 14.27
CA HIS A 54 -8.64 11.67 14.34
C HIS A 54 -9.47 12.91 14.75
N GLU A 55 -8.83 14.00 15.18
CA GLU A 55 -9.50 15.26 15.53
C GLU A 55 -10.10 15.95 14.30
N SER A 56 -11.02 16.90 14.55
CA SER A 56 -11.65 17.73 13.52
C SER A 56 -10.62 18.52 12.70
N PHE A 57 -10.95 18.86 11.45
CA PHE A 57 -10.06 19.59 10.57
C PHE A 57 -9.53 20.90 11.18
N ASP A 58 -10.40 21.72 11.77
CA ASP A 58 -9.99 23.00 12.39
C ASP A 58 -8.97 22.80 13.53
N SER A 59 -9.15 21.76 14.34
CA SER A 59 -8.22 21.42 15.42
C SER A 59 -6.87 20.99 14.87
N LEU A 60 -6.87 20.13 13.85
CA LEU A 60 -5.65 19.71 13.16
C LEU A 60 -4.92 20.88 12.52
N VAL A 61 -5.62 21.78 11.83
CA VAL A 61 -5.02 22.98 11.23
C VAL A 61 -4.31 23.81 12.29
N ASN A 62 -4.96 24.09 13.42
CA ASN A 62 -4.39 24.88 14.50
C ASN A 62 -3.12 24.24 15.09
N ARG A 63 -3.10 22.92 15.23
CA ARG A 63 -1.99 22.17 15.86
C ARG A 63 -0.84 21.86 14.90
N LEU A 64 -1.15 21.56 13.64
CA LEU A 64 -0.19 21.05 12.66
C LEU A 64 0.41 22.10 11.75
N SER A 65 -0.22 23.29 11.61
CA SER A 65 0.32 24.37 10.78
C SER A 65 1.79 24.71 11.09
N PRO A 66 2.24 24.78 12.36
CA PRO A 66 3.65 25.04 12.68
C PRO A 66 4.61 23.93 12.22
N LEU A 67 4.11 22.71 12.01
CA LEU A 67 4.91 21.55 11.63
C LEU A 67 5.06 21.40 10.11
N LEU A 68 4.29 22.13 9.31
CA LEU A 68 4.34 22.06 7.84
C LEU A 68 5.68 22.54 7.27
N GLU A 69 6.39 23.41 7.98
CA GLU A 69 7.70 23.95 7.58
C GLU A 69 8.87 23.32 8.36
N SER A 70 8.60 22.24 9.12
CA SER A 70 9.59 21.58 9.96
C SER A 70 10.42 20.53 9.19
N ASP A 71 10.99 19.55 9.89
CA ASP A 71 11.70 18.44 9.27
C ASP A 71 10.83 17.76 8.18
N PRO A 72 11.39 17.40 7.02
CA PRO A 72 10.63 16.83 5.91
C PRO A 72 9.76 15.62 6.27
N LYS A 73 10.17 14.78 7.23
CA LYS A 73 9.37 13.62 7.66
C LYS A 73 8.15 14.05 8.47
N VAL A 74 8.32 15.04 9.34
CA VAL A 74 7.24 15.57 10.18
C VAL A 74 6.26 16.37 9.34
N ALA A 75 6.78 17.24 8.46
CA ALA A 75 5.96 17.97 7.49
C ALA A 75 5.13 17.04 6.61
N ASN A 76 5.70 15.91 6.15
CA ASN A 76 4.97 14.88 5.41
C ASN A 76 3.83 14.28 6.20
N SER A 77 4.10 13.85 7.42
CA SER A 77 3.10 13.22 8.28
C SER A 77 1.96 14.22 8.60
N ALA A 78 2.30 15.46 8.91
CA ALA A 78 1.33 16.53 9.15
C ALA A 78 0.47 16.82 7.90
N CYS A 79 1.10 16.94 6.71
CA CYS A 79 0.37 17.11 5.45
C CYS A 79 -0.58 15.95 5.18
N ASN A 80 -0.13 14.70 5.37
CA ASN A 80 -0.96 13.52 5.15
C ASN A 80 -2.16 13.48 6.11
N ALA A 81 -1.95 13.78 7.40
CA ALA A 81 -3.02 13.83 8.39
C ALA A 81 -4.07 14.91 8.04
N LEU A 82 -3.63 16.10 7.61
CA LEU A 82 -4.53 17.17 7.15
C LEU A 82 -5.32 16.77 5.89
N VAL A 83 -4.67 16.14 4.91
CA VAL A 83 -5.31 15.69 3.67
C VAL A 83 -6.31 14.57 3.94
N GLN A 84 -5.96 13.59 4.76
CA GLN A 84 -6.84 12.50 5.18
C GLN A 84 -8.08 13.06 5.91
N CYS A 85 -7.87 13.98 6.85
CA CYS A 85 -8.97 14.66 7.53
C CYS A 85 -9.85 15.47 6.55
N ALA A 86 -9.22 16.18 5.62
CA ALA A 86 -9.95 16.95 4.60
C ALA A 86 -10.82 16.07 3.69
N PHE A 87 -10.38 14.85 3.38
CA PHE A 87 -11.21 13.87 2.69
C PHE A 87 -12.36 13.36 3.57
N ARG A 88 -12.07 13.01 4.82
CA ARG A 88 -13.07 12.52 5.79
C ARG A 88 -14.21 13.53 5.99
N GLU A 89 -13.86 14.80 6.11
CA GLU A 89 -14.78 15.93 6.36
C GLU A 89 -15.24 16.62 5.07
N SER A 90 -14.84 16.12 3.90
CA SER A 90 -15.22 16.66 2.58
C SER A 90 -14.86 18.15 2.40
N CYS A 91 -13.77 18.60 3.00
CA CYS A 91 -13.30 19.99 3.01
C CYS A 91 -11.96 20.20 2.27
N VAL A 92 -11.64 19.36 1.27
CA VAL A 92 -10.40 19.43 0.46
C VAL A 92 -10.10 20.84 -0.08
N HIS A 93 -11.12 21.65 -0.37
CA HIS A 93 -10.96 23.04 -0.82
C HIS A 93 -10.28 23.96 0.21
N GLN A 94 -10.32 23.62 1.50
CA GLN A 94 -9.69 24.41 2.57
C GLN A 94 -8.18 24.21 2.64
N LEU A 95 -7.65 23.13 2.02
CA LEU A 95 -6.21 22.87 1.96
C LEU A 95 -5.44 23.96 1.19
N ASP A 96 -6.12 24.74 0.34
CA ASP A 96 -5.52 25.84 -0.42
C ASP A 96 -4.95 26.97 0.43
N GLN A 97 -5.42 27.07 1.68
CA GLN A 97 -4.98 28.11 2.61
C GLN A 97 -3.75 27.67 3.42
N LEU A 98 -3.28 26.44 3.23
CA LEU A 98 -2.22 25.81 4.01
C LEU A 98 -0.99 25.58 3.14
N HIS A 99 0.19 25.56 3.77
CA HIS A 99 1.46 25.23 3.12
C HIS A 99 1.61 23.70 2.88
N ILE A 100 0.65 23.09 2.20
CA ILE A 100 0.71 21.68 1.80
C ILE A 100 1.63 21.53 0.59
N ARG A 101 2.37 20.42 0.53
CA ARG A 101 3.21 20.12 -0.64
C ARG A 101 2.38 20.20 -1.94
N PRO A 102 2.85 20.93 -2.97
CA PRO A 102 2.10 21.13 -4.21
C PRO A 102 1.63 19.82 -4.87
N THR A 103 2.49 18.80 -4.95
CA THR A 103 2.15 17.51 -5.58
C THR A 103 1.05 16.75 -4.83
N LEU A 104 1.03 16.84 -3.49
CA LEU A 104 0.01 16.20 -2.66
C LEU A 104 -1.31 16.98 -2.76
N LEU A 105 -1.26 18.32 -2.72
CA LEU A 105 -2.44 19.18 -2.90
C LEU A 105 -3.09 18.98 -4.27
N GLU A 106 -2.30 18.94 -5.35
CA GLU A 106 -2.77 18.63 -6.70
C GLU A 106 -3.45 17.27 -6.76
N SER A 107 -2.83 16.25 -6.15
CA SER A 107 -3.38 14.90 -6.11
C SER A 107 -4.69 14.86 -5.32
N ALA A 108 -4.77 15.57 -4.19
CA ALA A 108 -5.97 15.62 -3.38
C ALA A 108 -7.14 16.28 -4.11
N LYS A 109 -6.87 17.39 -4.80
CA LYS A 109 -7.84 18.06 -5.67
C LYS A 109 -8.28 17.19 -6.83
N TRP A 110 -7.36 16.44 -7.43
CA TRP A 110 -7.69 15.51 -8.49
C TRP A 110 -8.70 14.46 -8.01
N TRP A 111 -8.44 13.84 -6.86
CA TRP A 111 -9.36 12.86 -6.27
C TRP A 111 -10.72 13.45 -5.87
N ASN A 112 -10.74 14.70 -5.41
CA ASN A 112 -11.99 15.39 -5.08
C ASN A 112 -12.87 15.69 -6.31
N THR A 113 -12.29 15.79 -7.50
CA THR A 113 -12.99 16.20 -8.73
C THR A 113 -13.28 15.06 -9.69
N LYS A 114 -12.50 13.98 -9.65
CA LYS A 114 -12.64 12.85 -10.59
C LYS A 114 -13.61 11.79 -10.08
N LYS A 115 -14.62 11.51 -10.91
CA LYS A 115 -15.39 10.26 -10.88
C LYS A 115 -15.33 9.64 -12.27
N THR A 116 -14.39 8.74 -12.52
CA THR A 116 -14.48 7.87 -13.71
C THR A 116 -13.64 6.62 -13.50
N LYS A 117 -14.28 5.46 -13.65
CA LYS A 117 -13.61 4.17 -13.86
C LYS A 117 -12.85 4.21 -15.18
N SER A 118 -11.61 3.75 -15.19
CA SER A 118 -10.92 3.41 -16.44
C SER A 118 -11.61 2.19 -17.05
N LEU A 119 -11.88 2.25 -18.35
CA LEU A 119 -12.36 1.11 -19.13
C LEU A 119 -11.18 0.19 -19.47
N SER A 120 -11.46 -1.11 -19.53
CA SER A 120 -10.52 -2.12 -20.03
C SER A 120 -10.14 -1.84 -21.48
N ASN A 121 -8.86 -2.03 -21.82
CA ASN A 121 -8.35 -1.87 -23.18
C ASN A 121 -8.39 -3.23 -23.93
N PRO A 122 -9.25 -3.40 -24.95
CA PRO A 122 -9.38 -4.66 -25.70
C PRO A 122 -8.09 -5.09 -26.41
N GLU A 123 -7.19 -4.15 -26.74
CA GLU A 123 -5.94 -4.43 -27.47
C GLU A 123 -4.97 -5.29 -26.67
N ASN A 124 -5.00 -5.18 -25.33
CA ASN A 124 -4.15 -5.98 -24.46
C ASN A 124 -4.48 -7.48 -24.54
N CYS A 125 -5.75 -7.84 -24.74
CA CYS A 125 -6.12 -9.26 -24.81
C CYS A 125 -5.73 -9.92 -26.12
N ALA A 126 -5.66 -9.16 -27.21
CA ALA A 126 -5.05 -9.64 -28.44
C ALA A 126 -3.55 -9.90 -28.24
N LEU A 127 -2.83 -8.99 -27.57
CA LEU A 127 -1.40 -9.14 -27.29
C LEU A 127 -1.11 -10.32 -26.34
N ALA A 128 -1.96 -10.56 -25.33
CA ALA A 128 -1.81 -11.67 -24.40
C ALA A 128 -1.74 -13.04 -25.11
N CYS A 129 -2.48 -13.19 -26.20
CA CYS A 129 -2.60 -14.43 -26.96
C CYS A 129 -1.81 -14.42 -28.27
N ASP A 130 -0.98 -13.39 -28.53
CA ASP A 130 -0.08 -13.35 -29.68
C ASP A 130 1.12 -14.28 -29.47
N LYS A 131 1.21 -15.35 -30.27
CA LYS A 131 2.28 -16.35 -30.20
C LYS A 131 3.66 -15.79 -30.60
N ASN A 132 3.71 -14.67 -31.31
CA ASN A 132 4.96 -14.02 -31.71
C ASN A 132 5.48 -13.02 -30.66
N ALA A 133 4.63 -12.63 -29.71
CA ALA A 133 5.03 -11.72 -28.64
C ALA A 133 5.91 -12.44 -27.60
N SER A 134 6.78 -11.69 -26.93
CA SER A 134 7.63 -12.26 -25.89
C SER A 134 6.79 -12.73 -24.68
N PRO A 135 7.21 -13.81 -23.98
CA PRO A 135 6.45 -14.36 -22.85
C PRO A 135 6.10 -13.33 -21.77
N TRP A 136 7.04 -12.44 -21.43
CA TRP A 136 6.82 -11.39 -20.43
C TRP A 136 5.79 -10.34 -20.88
N LEU A 137 5.78 -9.95 -22.17
CA LEU A 137 4.80 -9.00 -22.71
C LEU A 137 3.40 -9.62 -22.70
N ARG A 138 3.31 -10.90 -23.06
CA ARG A 138 2.05 -11.64 -23.02
C ARG A 138 1.47 -11.71 -21.60
N ARG A 139 2.31 -11.91 -20.57
CA ARG A 139 1.87 -11.90 -19.16
C ARG A 139 1.46 -10.53 -18.68
N LEU A 140 2.24 -9.50 -18.99
CA LEU A 140 1.87 -8.13 -18.69
C LEU A 140 0.51 -7.80 -19.31
N ALA A 141 0.32 -8.12 -20.59
CA ALA A 141 -0.95 -7.91 -21.28
C ALA A 141 -2.10 -8.73 -20.66
N ALA A 142 -1.85 -9.99 -20.29
CA ALA A 142 -2.82 -10.85 -19.61
C ALA A 142 -3.31 -10.29 -18.26
N LEU A 143 -2.47 -9.55 -17.54
CA LEU A 143 -2.86 -8.86 -16.29
C LEU A 143 -3.87 -7.74 -16.52
N HIS A 144 -3.99 -7.22 -17.75
CA HIS A 144 -5.01 -6.23 -18.12
C HIS A 144 -6.29 -6.85 -18.71
N CYS A 145 -6.38 -8.18 -18.78
CA CYS A 145 -7.54 -8.89 -19.32
C CYS A 145 -8.42 -9.49 -18.22
N ASP A 146 -9.73 -9.36 -18.37
CA ASP A 146 -10.71 -9.95 -17.45
C ASP A 146 -10.83 -11.46 -17.64
N SER A 147 -10.71 -11.93 -18.88
CA SER A 147 -10.73 -13.35 -19.23
C SER A 147 -9.84 -13.61 -20.45
N LEU A 148 -9.37 -14.84 -20.57
CA LEU A 148 -8.59 -15.34 -21.69
C LEU A 148 -9.20 -16.66 -22.17
N ASP A 149 -9.00 -17.00 -23.44
CA ASP A 149 -9.41 -18.31 -23.96
C ASP A 149 -8.56 -19.45 -23.37
N SER A 150 -9.05 -20.68 -23.51
CA SER A 150 -8.40 -21.86 -22.92
C SER A 150 -7.01 -22.14 -23.50
N GLU A 151 -6.78 -21.84 -24.77
CA GLU A 151 -5.49 -22.09 -25.42
C GLU A 151 -4.44 -21.12 -24.86
N CYS A 152 -4.79 -19.85 -24.76
CA CYS A 152 -3.98 -18.79 -24.21
C CYS A 152 -3.65 -19.06 -22.73
N LEU A 153 -4.63 -19.52 -21.94
CA LEU A 153 -4.40 -19.93 -20.54
C LEU A 153 -3.42 -21.10 -20.40
N ASP A 154 -3.49 -22.10 -21.29
CA ASP A 154 -2.56 -23.23 -21.28
C ASP A 154 -1.16 -22.80 -21.73
N GLU A 155 -1.06 -21.88 -22.68
CA GLU A 155 0.22 -21.29 -23.11
C GLU A 155 0.89 -20.46 -21.99
N LEU A 156 0.11 -19.73 -21.17
CA LEU A 156 0.67 -18.95 -20.05
C LEU A 156 1.48 -19.80 -19.06
N GLN A 157 1.12 -21.09 -18.91
CA GLN A 157 1.77 -22.04 -18.01
C GLN A 157 3.01 -22.72 -18.61
N THR A 158 3.07 -22.81 -19.93
CA THR A 158 4.07 -23.63 -20.64
C THR A 158 5.19 -22.81 -21.26
N MET A 159 4.96 -21.51 -21.49
CA MET A 159 6.00 -20.59 -21.95
C MET A 159 7.05 -20.29 -20.87
N PRO A 160 8.28 -19.87 -21.24
CA PRO A 160 9.34 -19.55 -20.29
C PRO A 160 8.86 -18.65 -19.15
N LEU A 161 9.16 -18.99 -17.90
CA LEU A 161 8.56 -18.39 -16.69
C LEU A 161 9.22 -17.10 -16.23
N VAL A 162 10.41 -16.81 -16.72
CA VAL A 162 11.17 -15.63 -16.31
C VAL A 162 10.79 -14.39 -17.13
N ASP A 163 10.74 -13.27 -16.44
CA ASP A 163 10.59 -11.93 -16.99
C ASP A 163 11.97 -11.41 -17.47
N ARG A 164 12.01 -10.18 -17.99
CA ARG A 164 13.22 -9.62 -18.63
C ARG A 164 14.41 -9.48 -17.68
N ASP A 165 14.17 -9.35 -16.38
CA ASP A 165 15.18 -9.24 -15.32
C ASP A 165 15.46 -10.56 -14.59
N GLY A 166 14.87 -11.67 -15.04
CA GLY A 166 14.99 -12.97 -14.37
C GLY A 166 14.06 -13.14 -13.16
N SER A 167 13.18 -12.18 -12.88
CA SER A 167 12.08 -12.34 -11.92
C SER A 167 11.01 -13.28 -12.47
N ILE A 168 10.20 -13.84 -11.58
CA ILE A 168 9.01 -14.62 -11.92
C ILE A 168 7.72 -13.87 -11.56
N LEU A 169 7.80 -12.56 -11.30
CA LEU A 169 6.71 -11.76 -10.77
C LEU A 169 5.50 -11.76 -11.70
N LEU A 170 5.66 -11.37 -12.97
CA LEU A 170 4.53 -11.26 -13.89
C LEU A 170 3.89 -12.64 -14.13
N SER A 171 4.70 -13.70 -14.15
CA SER A 171 4.22 -15.08 -14.21
C SER A 171 3.35 -15.43 -13.03
N THR A 172 3.85 -15.14 -11.82
CA THR A 172 3.11 -15.40 -10.59
C THR A 172 1.79 -14.64 -10.56
N LEU A 173 1.80 -13.34 -10.87
CA LEU A 173 0.61 -12.51 -10.85
C LEU A 173 -0.41 -12.92 -11.92
N ALA A 174 0.05 -13.22 -13.15
CA ALA A 174 -0.85 -13.62 -14.24
C ALA A 174 -1.51 -14.98 -13.95
N LEU A 175 -0.74 -15.96 -13.44
CA LEU A 175 -1.26 -17.26 -13.03
C LEU A 175 -2.23 -17.15 -11.84
N HIS A 176 -1.96 -16.23 -10.90
CA HIS A 176 -2.85 -15.94 -9.79
C HIS A 176 -4.17 -15.35 -10.29
N LYS A 177 -4.13 -14.30 -11.12
CA LYS A 177 -5.31 -13.60 -11.64
C LYS A 177 -6.26 -14.56 -12.37
N HIS A 178 -5.71 -15.39 -13.25
CA HIS A 178 -6.50 -16.33 -14.06
C HIS A 178 -6.76 -17.68 -13.37
N SER A 179 -6.54 -17.76 -12.05
CA SER A 179 -6.86 -18.94 -11.22
C SER A 179 -6.23 -20.26 -11.69
N LEU A 180 -5.05 -20.19 -12.30
CA LEU A 180 -4.35 -21.33 -12.90
C LEU A 180 -3.64 -22.25 -11.88
N SER A 181 -3.84 -22.00 -10.58
CA SER A 181 -3.13 -22.64 -9.46
C SER A 181 -3.36 -24.16 -9.26
N SER A 182 -4.43 -24.72 -9.82
CA SER A 182 -4.71 -26.17 -9.69
C SER A 182 -3.71 -27.03 -10.48
N LYS A 183 -3.28 -26.55 -11.65
CA LYS A 183 -2.29 -27.21 -12.52
C LYS A 183 -0.86 -27.06 -12.01
N THR A 184 -0.57 -26.02 -11.21
CA THR A 184 0.77 -25.76 -10.65
C THR A 184 1.07 -26.59 -9.39
N SER A 185 0.17 -27.46 -8.95
CA SER A 185 0.36 -28.30 -7.76
C SER A 185 1.59 -29.21 -7.84
N LEU A 186 1.92 -29.69 -9.04
CA LEU A 186 3.09 -30.52 -9.31
C LEU A 186 4.41 -29.74 -9.26
N TRP A 187 4.36 -28.40 -9.30
CA TRP A 187 5.55 -27.57 -9.35
C TRP A 187 6.31 -27.52 -8.02
N ASN A 188 5.67 -27.91 -6.91
CA ASN A 188 6.31 -28.06 -5.61
C ASN A 188 7.60 -28.90 -5.66
N THR A 189 7.57 -30.00 -6.41
CA THR A 189 8.67 -30.97 -6.52
C THR A 189 9.37 -30.89 -7.87
N SER A 190 9.17 -29.80 -8.63
CA SER A 190 9.82 -29.64 -9.92
C SER A 190 11.34 -29.53 -9.76
N ILE A 191 12.09 -29.94 -10.77
CA ILE A 191 13.54 -29.70 -10.86
C ILE A 191 13.81 -28.22 -11.15
N ASP A 192 12.88 -27.56 -11.86
CA ASP A 192 12.96 -26.15 -12.20
C ASP A 192 12.71 -25.27 -10.96
N ILE A 193 13.70 -24.43 -10.64
CA ILE A 193 13.67 -23.50 -9.50
C ILE A 193 12.55 -22.47 -9.66
N ASP A 194 12.31 -21.98 -10.88
CA ASP A 194 11.34 -20.92 -11.14
C ASP A 194 9.91 -21.43 -10.92
N GLN A 195 9.64 -22.67 -11.33
CA GLN A 195 8.38 -23.35 -11.02
C GLN A 195 8.15 -23.47 -9.51
N ARG A 196 9.18 -23.85 -8.75
CA ARG A 196 9.10 -23.95 -7.28
C ARG A 196 8.88 -22.60 -6.62
N LYS A 197 9.57 -21.55 -7.07
CA LYS A 197 9.35 -20.18 -6.59
C LYS A 197 7.90 -19.71 -6.84
N ILE A 198 7.39 -19.87 -8.08
CA ILE A 198 6.00 -19.49 -8.43
C ILE A 198 5.02 -20.26 -7.54
N PHE A 199 5.21 -21.57 -7.39
CA PHE A 199 4.34 -22.38 -6.55
C PHE A 199 4.21 -21.81 -5.14
N ILE A 200 5.32 -21.47 -4.49
CA ILE A 200 5.33 -20.94 -3.12
C ILE A 200 4.65 -19.56 -3.05
N LEU A 201 4.94 -18.66 -3.99
CA LEU A 201 4.32 -17.33 -4.02
C LEU A 201 2.81 -17.42 -4.27
N LEU A 202 2.36 -18.32 -5.16
CA LEU A 202 0.94 -18.59 -5.39
C LEU A 202 0.23 -19.11 -4.14
N GLN A 203 0.88 -19.98 -3.36
CA GLN A 203 0.35 -20.44 -2.06
C GLN A 203 0.25 -19.29 -1.05
N GLY A 204 1.25 -18.40 -1.03
CA GLY A 204 1.26 -17.19 -0.23
C GLY A 204 0.10 -16.24 -0.59
N LEU A 205 -0.09 -15.93 -1.87
CA LEU A 205 -1.20 -15.14 -2.39
C LEU A 205 -2.57 -15.76 -2.06
N ALA A 206 -2.67 -17.09 -2.11
CA ALA A 206 -3.86 -17.83 -1.71
C ALA A 206 -4.07 -17.91 -0.18
N LYS A 207 -3.20 -17.30 0.63
CA LYS A 207 -3.22 -17.32 2.11
C LYS A 207 -3.26 -18.73 2.70
N LYS A 208 -2.64 -19.70 2.02
CA LYS A 208 -2.60 -21.10 2.46
C LYS A 208 -1.43 -21.34 3.41
N SER A 209 -1.60 -22.27 4.34
CA SER A 209 -0.52 -22.71 5.23
C SER A 209 0.61 -23.34 4.41
N LEU A 210 1.78 -22.73 4.46
CA LEU A 210 2.99 -23.23 3.80
C LEU A 210 3.73 -24.19 4.74
N ARG A 211 4.02 -25.39 4.25
CA ARG A 211 5.00 -26.31 4.82
C ARG A 211 5.94 -26.71 3.69
N HIS A 212 6.81 -25.79 3.31
CA HIS A 212 7.71 -25.98 2.17
C HIS A 212 9.16 -26.05 2.65
N THR A 213 9.78 -27.19 2.39
CA THR A 213 11.22 -27.40 2.55
C THR A 213 11.83 -27.58 1.17
N ASP A 214 12.74 -26.68 0.80
CA ASP A 214 13.49 -26.74 -0.45
C ASP A 214 14.98 -26.93 -0.15
N SER A 215 15.77 -27.38 -1.12
CA SER A 215 17.24 -27.36 -1.02
C SER A 215 17.84 -26.08 -1.61
N ASP A 216 17.13 -25.40 -2.50
CA ASP A 216 17.59 -24.16 -3.11
C ASP A 216 17.52 -22.98 -2.12
N PRO A 217 18.60 -22.20 -1.93
CA PRO A 217 18.64 -21.13 -0.95
C PRO A 217 17.63 -20.01 -1.24
N THR A 218 17.36 -19.71 -2.51
CA THR A 218 16.44 -18.64 -2.91
C THR A 218 15.00 -19.04 -2.58
N VAL A 219 14.64 -20.27 -2.92
CA VAL A 219 13.31 -20.83 -2.64
C VAL A 219 13.09 -20.97 -1.14
N GLN A 220 14.11 -21.45 -0.39
CA GLN A 220 14.07 -21.46 1.07
C GLN A 220 13.86 -20.07 1.67
N HIS A 221 14.49 -19.05 1.09
CA HIS A 221 14.42 -17.69 1.60
C HIS A 221 13.01 -17.11 1.46
N ILE A 222 12.41 -17.22 0.27
CA ILE A 222 11.00 -16.86 0.02
C ILE A 222 10.07 -17.65 0.96
N SER A 223 10.27 -18.97 1.06
CA SER A 223 9.49 -19.84 1.96
C SER A 223 9.57 -19.39 3.41
N LYS A 224 10.76 -19.01 3.92
CA LYS A 224 10.95 -18.53 5.29
C LYS A 224 10.21 -17.22 5.54
N ILE A 225 10.25 -16.28 4.59
CA ILE A 225 9.51 -15.01 4.69
C ILE A 225 8.02 -15.30 4.85
N LEU A 226 7.45 -16.11 3.96
CA LEU A 226 6.01 -16.37 3.93
C LEU A 226 5.54 -17.26 5.09
N THR A 227 6.26 -18.33 5.40
CA THR A 227 5.89 -19.31 6.45
C THR A 227 5.96 -18.69 7.84
N ASN A 228 7.03 -17.94 8.12
CA ASN A 228 7.22 -17.30 9.43
C ASN A 228 6.64 -15.89 9.50
N LYS A 229 6.02 -15.40 8.42
CA LYS A 229 5.55 -14.02 8.29
C LYS A 229 6.64 -13.01 8.66
N ASN A 230 7.86 -13.24 8.18
CA ASN A 230 9.03 -12.46 8.57
C ASN A 230 9.22 -11.25 7.65
N GLY A 231 8.44 -10.19 7.90
CA GLY A 231 8.53 -8.93 7.16
C GLY A 231 9.90 -8.24 7.28
N ILE A 232 10.58 -8.37 8.42
CA ILE A 232 11.93 -7.83 8.63
C ILE A 232 12.94 -8.49 7.69
N LEU A 233 12.84 -9.81 7.52
CA LEU A 233 13.68 -10.54 6.59
C LEU A 233 13.42 -10.05 5.16
N ALA A 234 12.15 -9.98 4.75
CA ALA A 234 11.77 -9.47 3.43
C ALA A 234 12.37 -8.07 3.17
N TRP A 235 12.21 -7.15 4.13
CA TRP A 235 12.75 -5.79 4.05
C TRP A 235 14.26 -5.78 3.83
N ARG A 236 15.00 -6.56 4.62
CA ARG A 236 16.47 -6.58 4.56
C ARG A 236 17.01 -7.21 3.28
N SER A 237 16.24 -8.09 2.64
CA SER A 237 16.65 -8.82 1.45
C SER A 237 16.00 -8.34 0.16
N MET A 238 15.15 -7.31 0.18
CA MET A 238 14.43 -6.87 -1.03
C MET A 238 15.32 -6.14 -2.04
N HIS A 239 16.57 -5.81 -1.70
CA HIS A 239 17.49 -5.17 -2.62
C HIS A 239 18.48 -6.17 -3.20
N LEU A 240 18.68 -6.08 -4.50
CA LEU A 240 19.76 -6.73 -5.23
C LEU A 240 21.10 -6.05 -4.93
N THR A 241 22.20 -6.70 -5.30
CA THR A 241 23.57 -6.21 -5.07
C THR A 241 23.86 -4.87 -5.76
N ASN A 242 23.13 -4.54 -6.82
CA ASN A 242 23.19 -3.28 -7.55
C ASN A 242 22.29 -2.18 -6.95
N GLY A 243 21.58 -2.45 -5.85
CA GLY A 243 20.67 -1.52 -5.18
C GLY A 243 19.25 -1.48 -5.78
N LEU A 244 18.96 -2.24 -6.83
CA LEU A 244 17.61 -2.35 -7.38
C LEU A 244 16.73 -3.28 -6.53
N ILE A 245 15.41 -3.17 -6.68
CA ILE A 245 14.46 -4.03 -5.99
C ILE A 245 14.40 -5.43 -6.62
N ASP A 246 14.47 -6.47 -5.79
CA ASP A 246 14.12 -7.85 -6.12
C ASP A 246 12.58 -8.00 -6.06
N PRO A 247 11.91 -8.19 -7.21
CA PRO A 247 10.45 -8.20 -7.25
C PRO A 247 9.83 -9.43 -6.56
N ASP A 248 10.51 -10.58 -6.58
CA ASP A 248 10.02 -11.83 -5.99
C ASP A 248 9.98 -11.71 -4.45
N ILE A 249 11.03 -11.12 -3.86
CA ILE A 249 11.12 -10.84 -2.43
C ILE A 249 10.15 -9.74 -2.02
N PHE A 250 10.01 -8.69 -2.84
CA PHE A 250 9.08 -7.60 -2.54
C PHE A 250 7.63 -8.09 -2.50
N LEU A 251 7.21 -8.92 -3.46
CA LEU A 251 5.90 -9.57 -3.44
C LEU A 251 5.70 -10.39 -2.15
N SER A 252 6.73 -11.13 -1.73
CA SER A 252 6.67 -11.88 -0.47
C SER A 252 6.43 -10.98 0.75
N GLY A 253 7.06 -9.79 0.76
CA GLY A 253 6.83 -8.75 1.77
C GLY A 253 5.40 -8.23 1.77
N LEU A 254 4.86 -7.88 0.60
CA LEU A 254 3.46 -7.44 0.45
C LEU A 254 2.44 -8.49 0.93
N ILE A 255 2.71 -9.78 0.70
CA ILE A 255 1.85 -10.88 1.18
C ILE A 255 1.83 -10.94 2.72
N VAL A 256 2.97 -10.65 3.36
CA VAL A 256 3.15 -10.76 4.82
C VAL A 256 2.63 -9.53 5.55
N ASP A 257 2.98 -8.34 5.08
CA ASP A 257 2.62 -7.06 5.67
C ASP A 257 2.32 -6.05 4.55
N GLN A 258 1.07 -6.12 4.08
CA GLN A 258 0.60 -5.28 2.98
C GLN A 258 0.74 -3.78 3.31
N VAL A 259 0.40 -3.35 4.53
CA VAL A 259 0.39 -1.92 4.89
C VAL A 259 1.81 -1.36 4.85
N ALA A 260 2.78 -2.00 5.50
CA ALA A 260 4.16 -1.51 5.52
C ALA A 260 4.81 -1.53 4.13
N PHE A 261 4.56 -2.59 3.34
CA PHE A 261 5.15 -2.73 2.02
C PHE A 261 4.46 -1.89 0.93
N LEU A 262 3.20 -1.50 1.10
CA LEU A 262 2.56 -0.53 0.18
C LEU A 262 3.21 0.85 0.29
N GLN A 263 3.54 1.31 1.49
CA GLN A 263 4.28 2.55 1.66
C GLN A 263 5.65 2.48 0.98
N LEU A 264 6.38 1.38 1.20
CA LEU A 264 7.65 1.12 0.52
C LEU A 264 7.53 1.10 -1.00
N LEU A 265 6.44 0.53 -1.52
CA LEU A 265 6.21 0.42 -2.96
C LEU A 265 6.17 1.81 -3.59
N VAL A 266 5.44 2.73 -2.97
CA VAL A 266 5.38 4.14 -3.38
C VAL A 266 6.76 4.78 -3.32
N GLU A 267 7.44 4.70 -2.17
CA GLU A 267 8.74 5.35 -1.95
C GLU A 267 9.80 4.86 -2.94
N SER A 268 9.93 3.54 -3.10
CA SER A 268 10.90 2.91 -4.00
C SER A 268 10.59 3.17 -5.48
N ALA A 269 9.31 3.23 -5.87
CA ALA A 269 8.92 3.55 -7.24
C ALA A 269 9.18 5.02 -7.59
N GLN A 270 8.91 5.96 -6.67
CA GLN A 270 9.24 7.38 -6.85
C GLN A 270 10.76 7.62 -6.92
N ALA A 271 11.54 6.84 -6.17
CA ALA A 271 13.00 6.88 -6.20
C ALA A 271 13.62 6.14 -7.41
N ASN A 272 12.81 5.58 -8.33
CA ASN A 272 13.26 4.80 -9.48
C ASN A 272 14.21 3.64 -9.13
N LEU A 273 13.95 2.94 -8.01
CA LEU A 273 14.75 1.78 -7.57
C LEU A 273 14.35 0.47 -8.25
N TRP A 274 13.36 0.50 -9.13
CA TRP A 274 12.88 -0.67 -9.87
C TRP A 274 13.54 -0.73 -11.23
N GLN A 275 14.05 -1.91 -11.59
CA GLN A 275 14.60 -2.15 -12.92
C GLN A 275 13.54 -1.93 -14.02
N HIS A 276 12.30 -2.33 -13.72
CA HIS A 276 11.18 -2.36 -14.64
C HIS A 276 9.96 -1.69 -14.01
N PRO A 277 9.47 -0.56 -14.56
CA PRO A 277 8.39 0.22 -13.94
C PRO A 277 7.02 -0.49 -13.94
N GLU A 278 6.83 -1.49 -14.79
CA GLU A 278 5.62 -2.33 -14.81
C GLU A 278 5.46 -3.14 -13.53
N HIS A 279 6.55 -3.63 -12.92
CA HIS A 279 6.49 -4.47 -11.71
C HIS A 279 5.79 -3.78 -10.54
N PRO A 280 6.20 -2.58 -10.10
CA PRO A 280 5.52 -1.94 -8.98
C PRO A 280 4.08 -1.55 -9.34
N VAL A 281 3.78 -1.19 -10.60
CA VAL A 281 2.42 -0.87 -11.05
C VAL A 281 1.51 -2.09 -10.94
N GLU A 282 1.96 -3.25 -11.41
CA GLU A 282 1.18 -4.48 -11.35
C GLU A 282 1.01 -5.00 -9.91
N LEU A 283 2.01 -4.79 -9.05
CA LEU A 283 1.85 -5.02 -7.60
C LEU A 283 0.75 -4.12 -7.02
N ALA A 284 0.77 -2.82 -7.31
CA ALA A 284 -0.27 -1.91 -6.86
C ALA A 284 -1.66 -2.31 -7.36
N ARG A 285 -1.78 -2.78 -8.62
CA ARG A 285 -3.06 -3.26 -9.19
C ARG A 285 -3.59 -4.49 -8.47
N ILE A 286 -2.71 -5.40 -8.06
CA ILE A 286 -3.12 -6.65 -7.38
C ILE A 286 -3.56 -6.39 -5.95
N PHE A 287 -2.86 -5.52 -5.21
CA PHE A 287 -3.13 -5.29 -3.79
C PHE A 287 -4.12 -4.16 -3.52
N VAL A 288 -4.25 -3.20 -4.44
CA VAL A 288 -5.16 -2.04 -4.30
C VAL A 288 -5.84 -1.70 -5.65
N PRO A 289 -6.66 -2.63 -6.19
CA PRO A 289 -7.29 -2.47 -7.50
C PRO A 289 -8.25 -1.29 -7.58
N GLU A 290 -8.92 -0.94 -6.50
CA GLU A 290 -9.91 0.14 -6.44
C GLU A 290 -9.28 1.49 -6.79
N ILE A 291 -8.13 1.80 -6.19
CA ILE A 291 -7.34 3.00 -6.49
C ILE A 291 -6.82 2.94 -7.92
N THR A 292 -6.12 1.87 -8.29
CA THR A 292 -5.43 1.80 -9.58
C THR A 292 -6.40 1.86 -10.77
N SER A 293 -7.64 1.37 -10.60
CA SER A 293 -8.68 1.38 -11.64
C SER A 293 -9.11 2.77 -12.12
N VAL A 294 -8.84 3.82 -11.35
CA VAL A 294 -9.16 5.20 -11.74
C VAL A 294 -7.94 6.00 -12.21
N LEU A 295 -6.73 5.48 -11.99
CA LEU A 295 -5.50 6.17 -12.34
C LEU A 295 -5.23 6.09 -13.85
N PRO A 296 -4.89 7.21 -14.51
CA PRO A 296 -4.70 7.22 -15.96
C PRO A 296 -3.39 6.54 -16.37
N GLU A 297 -3.49 5.51 -17.22
CA GLU A 297 -2.32 4.80 -17.77
C GLU A 297 -1.43 5.69 -18.64
N SER A 298 -1.95 6.77 -19.19
CA SER A 298 -1.17 7.76 -19.94
C SER A 298 -0.04 8.38 -19.11
N LEU A 299 -0.11 8.32 -17.77
CA LEU A 299 0.96 8.78 -16.90
C LEU A 299 2.12 7.78 -16.78
N LEU A 300 2.00 6.55 -17.29
CA LEU A 300 3.06 5.54 -17.19
C LEU A 300 4.16 5.69 -18.26
N LEU A 301 3.95 6.57 -19.25
CA LEU A 301 4.78 6.73 -20.45
C LEU A 301 6.17 7.32 -20.19
N SER A 302 6.34 8.14 -19.14
CA SER A 302 7.62 8.78 -18.82
C SER A 302 7.93 8.69 -17.33
N SER A 303 9.21 8.82 -16.95
CA SER A 303 9.61 8.79 -15.54
C SER A 303 8.94 9.89 -14.71
N GLU A 304 8.90 11.11 -15.24
CA GLU A 304 8.24 12.25 -14.60
C GLU A 304 6.74 12.01 -14.39
N ASN A 305 6.05 11.52 -15.43
CA ASN A 305 4.62 11.24 -15.33
C ASN A 305 4.34 10.07 -14.38
N ARG A 306 5.25 9.09 -14.27
CA ARG A 306 5.12 7.98 -13.30
C ARG A 306 5.20 8.47 -11.87
N VAL A 307 6.08 9.42 -11.56
CA VAL A 307 6.11 10.04 -10.22
C VAL A 307 4.76 10.67 -9.89
N LYS A 308 4.12 11.34 -10.87
CA LYS A 308 2.76 11.85 -10.72
C LYS A 308 1.73 10.73 -10.50
N TRP A 309 1.82 9.62 -11.24
CA TRP A 309 0.96 8.45 -11.01
C TRP A 309 1.08 7.92 -9.57
N TRP A 310 2.30 7.81 -9.05
CA TRP A 310 2.55 7.36 -7.67
C TRP A 310 2.10 8.36 -6.60
N ASN A 311 2.19 9.66 -6.86
CA ASN A 311 1.60 10.68 -5.98
C ASN A 311 0.07 10.56 -5.91
N LEU A 312 -0.58 10.31 -7.05
CA LEU A 312 -2.02 10.05 -7.09
C LEU A 312 -2.38 8.76 -6.36
N PHE A 313 -1.60 7.70 -6.54
CA PHE A 313 -1.79 6.43 -5.84
C PHE A 313 -1.64 6.59 -4.32
N ALA A 314 -0.58 7.27 -3.86
CA ALA A 314 -0.37 7.54 -2.44
C ALA A 314 -1.52 8.36 -1.82
N CYS A 315 -2.02 9.36 -2.54
CA CYS A 315 -3.18 10.13 -2.11
C CYS A 315 -4.46 9.29 -2.08
N GLY A 316 -4.59 8.33 -3.01
CA GLY A 316 -5.65 7.32 -3.00
C GLY A 316 -5.63 6.46 -1.73
N LEU A 317 -4.45 6.04 -1.27
CA LEU A 317 -4.31 5.25 -0.04
C LEU A 317 -4.83 6.04 1.17
N LEU A 318 -4.52 7.33 1.25
CA LEU A 318 -5.06 8.21 2.30
C LEU A 318 -6.59 8.32 2.28
N ILE A 319 -7.22 8.15 1.11
CA ILE A 319 -8.69 8.13 0.98
C ILE A 319 -9.27 6.80 1.46
N GLU A 320 -8.61 5.67 1.19
CA GLU A 320 -9.08 4.35 1.64
C GLU A 320 -8.95 4.16 3.15
N GLU A 321 -8.02 4.85 3.80
CA GLU A 321 -7.90 4.91 5.26
C GLU A 321 -8.98 5.79 5.94
N ARG A 322 -10.03 6.20 5.21
CA ARG A 322 -11.19 6.95 5.72
C ARG A 322 -12.17 6.04 6.48
#